data_AF-A0A821M259-F1
#
_entry.id   AF-A0A821M259-F1
#
_cell.length_a   1.000
_cell.length_b   1.000
_cell.length_c   1.000
_cell.angle_alpha   90.00
_cell.angle_beta   90.00
_cell.angle_gamma   90.00
#
_symmetry.space_group_name_H-M   'P 1'
#
loop_
_entity.id
_entity.type
_entity.pdbx_description
1 polymer ?
#
loop_
_entity_poly.entity_id
_entity_poly.type
_entity_poly.pdbx_seq_one_letter_code
_entity_poly.pdbx_strand_id
1 'polypeptide(L)'
;MYYFETLNEGVGYIIPQSDTVVLGGTFQLDDWNTTPTENDTHHIYRMCAKILPALEQIQDGREQVGLRPYRNDGVRLEHERIMDGIDVIHCYGHSGAGVTLSWGCAKDVVEIVKTLLPIDVQRPSELPEHEQLWRLVP
;
A
#
# COMPACT_ATOMS: atom_id res chain seq x y z
N MET A 1 1.49 -18.57 -11.68
CA MET A 1 2.90 -18.15 -11.62
C MET A 1 3.12 -17.17 -12.76
N TYR A 2 2.90 -15.87 -12.51
CA TYR A 2 3.15 -14.84 -13.51
C TYR A 2 4.63 -14.47 -13.44
N TYR A 3 5.33 -14.71 -14.54
CA TYR A 3 6.73 -14.34 -14.74
C TYR A 3 6.87 -12.81 -14.62
N PHE A 4 7.67 -12.35 -13.65
CA PHE A 4 8.26 -11.01 -13.67
C PHE A 4 9.65 -11.11 -14.30
N GLU A 5 9.70 -11.30 -15.61
CA GLU A 5 10.92 -11.06 -16.38
C GLU A 5 10.58 -10.09 -17.52
N THR A 6 10.91 -8.81 -17.30
CA THR A 6 11.45 -7.82 -18.25
C THR A 6 11.04 -6.41 -17.84
N LEU A 7 11.86 -5.73 -17.02
CA LEU A 7 11.91 -4.27 -17.02
C LEU A 7 13.33 -3.79 -16.70
N ASN A 8 14.27 -4.05 -17.61
CA ASN A 8 15.57 -3.38 -17.60
C ASN A 8 15.46 -1.84 -17.75
N GLU A 9 14.25 -1.29 -17.92
CA GLU A 9 13.98 0.15 -17.95
C GLU A 9 13.13 0.68 -16.78
N GLY A 10 12.68 -0.17 -15.84
CA GLY A 10 11.72 0.24 -14.79
C GLY A 10 10.33 0.60 -15.35
N VAL A 11 9.36 0.86 -14.47
CA VAL A 11 8.03 1.37 -14.85
C VAL A 11 7.74 2.65 -14.07
N GLY A 12 7.30 3.68 -14.80
CA GLY A 12 6.78 4.90 -14.21
C GLY A 12 5.27 4.80 -13.94
N TYR A 13 4.78 5.49 -12.92
CA TYR A 13 3.36 5.71 -12.68
C TYR A 13 3.11 7.18 -12.32
N ILE A 14 1.91 7.65 -12.66
CA ILE A 14 1.45 9.03 -12.40
C ILE A 14 0.11 8.90 -11.69
N ILE A 15 0.02 9.37 -10.45
CA ILE A 15 -1.21 9.31 -9.63
C ILE A 15 -1.63 10.74 -9.30
N PRO A 16 -2.66 11.28 -9.98
CA PRO A 16 -3.22 12.56 -9.60
C PRO A 16 -3.94 12.45 -8.25
N GLN A 17 -3.76 13.45 -7.41
CA GLN A 17 -4.50 13.66 -6.16
C GLN A 17 -5.27 14.98 -6.24
N SER A 18 -5.97 15.35 -5.16
CA SER A 18 -6.80 16.56 -5.11
C SER A 18 -6.03 17.87 -5.38
N ASP A 19 -4.80 17.95 -4.91
CA ASP A 19 -3.96 19.16 -4.90
C ASP A 19 -2.53 18.91 -5.38
N THR A 20 -2.16 17.66 -5.62
CA THR A 20 -0.81 17.23 -5.97
C THR A 20 -0.84 16.11 -7.00
N VAL A 21 0.30 15.81 -7.61
CA VAL A 21 0.49 14.64 -8.47
C VAL A 21 1.68 13.87 -7.93
N VAL A 22 1.52 12.57 -7.72
CA VAL A 22 2.62 11.68 -7.37
C VAL A 22 3.20 11.08 -8.63
N LEU A 23 4.49 11.31 -8.82
CA LEU A 23 5.30 10.65 -9.84
C LEU A 23 6.09 9.54 -9.16
N GLY A 24 6.06 8.35 -9.74
CA GLY A 24 6.90 7.23 -9.30
C GLY A 24 7.29 6.34 -10.47
N GLY A 25 8.00 5.24 -10.25
CA GLY A 25 8.58 4.88 -8.96
C GLY A 25 9.75 3.92 -9.10
N THR A 26 10.28 3.53 -7.96
CA THR A 26 11.32 2.53 -7.84
C THR A 26 10.77 1.26 -7.18
N PHE A 27 11.44 0.14 -7.48
CA PHE A 27 11.27 -1.14 -6.80
C PHE A 27 12.67 -1.73 -6.54
N GLN A 28 13.20 -1.45 -5.36
CA GLN A 28 14.54 -1.86 -4.93
C GLN A 28 14.38 -2.86 -3.78
N LEU A 29 14.61 -4.15 -4.05
CA LEU A 29 14.57 -5.19 -3.03
C LEU A 29 15.79 -5.06 -2.10
N ASP A 30 15.56 -5.30 -0.80
CA ASP A 30 16.58 -5.24 0.26
C ASP A 30 17.30 -3.89 0.42
N ASP A 31 16.75 -2.82 -0.15
CA ASP A 31 17.22 -1.45 0.07
C ASP A 31 16.44 -0.80 1.22
N TRP A 32 17.16 -0.45 2.28
CA TRP A 32 16.63 0.21 3.48
C TRP A 32 16.97 1.69 3.53
N ASN A 33 17.55 2.25 2.46
CA ASN A 33 17.81 3.66 2.37
C ASN A 33 16.49 4.45 2.39
N THR A 34 16.42 5.45 3.27
CA THR A 34 15.26 6.34 3.42
C THR A 34 15.55 7.74 2.89
N THR A 35 16.72 7.94 2.28
CA THR A 35 17.14 9.21 1.67
C THR A 35 16.93 9.14 0.15
N PRO A 36 16.22 10.11 -0.45
CA PRO A 36 16.15 10.23 -1.90
C PRO A 36 17.53 10.26 -2.54
N THR A 37 17.65 9.68 -3.74
CA THR A 37 18.88 9.75 -4.54
C THR A 37 18.60 10.48 -5.84
N GLU A 38 19.55 11.31 -6.30
CA GLU A 38 19.42 12.02 -7.58
C GLU A 38 19.15 11.05 -8.74
N ASN A 39 19.80 9.87 -8.72
CA ASN A 39 19.62 8.84 -9.73
C ASN A 39 18.17 8.34 -9.80
N ASP A 40 17.54 8.07 -8.65
CA ASP A 40 16.15 7.60 -8.59
C ASP A 40 15.18 8.72 -8.99
N THR A 41 15.42 9.96 -8.55
CA THR A 41 14.63 11.12 -8.98
C THR A 41 14.67 11.28 -10.50
N HIS A 42 15.86 11.32 -11.10
CA HIS A 42 16.02 11.44 -12.55
C HIS A 42 15.40 10.26 -13.30
N HIS A 43 15.51 9.04 -12.76
CA HIS A 43 14.85 7.87 -13.31
C HIS A 43 13.33 8.05 -13.33
N ILE A 44 12.71 8.45 -12.21
CA ILE A 44 11.27 8.66 -12.10
C ILE A 44 10.78 9.71 -13.10
N TYR A 45 11.41 10.89 -13.15
CA TYR A 45 11.04 11.94 -14.09
C TYR A 45 11.13 11.46 -15.55
N ARG A 46 12.22 10.78 -15.92
CA ARG A 46 12.40 10.21 -17.25
C ARG A 46 11.30 9.22 -17.61
N MET A 47 10.92 8.34 -16.67
CA MET A 47 9.89 7.34 -16.93
C MET A 47 8.49 7.95 -17.00
N CYS A 48 8.18 8.93 -16.15
CA CYS A 48 6.91 9.66 -16.21
C CYS A 48 6.81 10.52 -17.48
N ALA A 49 7.90 11.14 -17.93
CA ALA A 49 7.94 11.89 -19.18
C ALA A 49 7.66 11.04 -20.42
N LYS A 50 8.08 9.75 -20.42
CA LYS A 50 7.69 8.80 -21.48
C LYS A 50 6.17 8.56 -21.54
N ILE A 51 5.46 8.68 -20.41
CA ILE A 51 4.01 8.49 -20.32
C ILE A 51 3.28 9.80 -20.64
N LEU A 52 3.76 10.91 -20.08
CA LEU A 52 3.18 12.24 -20.24
C LEU A 52 4.31 13.26 -20.50
N PRO A 53 4.64 13.55 -21.78
CA PRO A 53 5.76 14.41 -22.16
C PRO A 53 5.69 15.83 -21.60
N ALA A 54 4.49 16.32 -21.26
CA ALA A 54 4.31 17.62 -20.62
C ALA A 54 5.05 17.74 -19.27
N LEU A 55 5.39 16.61 -18.63
CA LEU A 55 6.14 16.58 -17.38
C LEU A 55 7.64 16.88 -17.56
N GLU A 56 8.20 16.87 -18.77
CA GLU A 56 9.63 17.20 -19.00
C GLU A 56 9.99 18.62 -18.55
N GLN A 57 9.01 19.51 -18.54
CA GLN A 57 9.16 20.92 -18.18
C GLN A 57 8.98 21.18 -16.67
N ILE A 58 8.68 20.15 -15.88
CA ILE A 58 8.30 20.27 -14.47
C ILE A 58 9.35 19.56 -13.62
N GLN A 59 10.04 20.31 -12.75
CA GLN A 59 11.09 19.78 -11.86
C GLN A 59 10.99 20.34 -10.42
N ASP A 60 9.87 20.95 -10.06
CA ASP A 60 9.64 21.59 -8.76
C ASP A 60 8.98 20.66 -7.71
N GLY A 61 9.19 19.35 -7.85
CA GLY A 61 8.64 18.33 -6.96
C GLY A 61 9.34 18.24 -5.61
N ARG A 62 8.63 17.70 -4.62
CA ARG A 62 9.24 17.22 -3.36
C ARG A 62 9.53 15.73 -3.49
N GLU A 63 10.71 15.33 -3.06
CA GLU A 63 11.13 13.93 -3.09
C GLU A 63 10.76 13.21 -1.79
N GLN A 64 10.26 11.99 -1.89
CA GLN A 64 9.91 11.14 -0.74
C GLN A 64 10.27 9.68 -1.02
N VAL A 65 10.75 8.99 0.01
CA VAL A 65 11.07 7.56 -0.04
C VAL A 65 10.22 6.82 1.00
N GLY A 66 9.72 5.65 0.64
CA GLY A 66 8.93 4.79 1.53
C GLY A 66 9.31 3.32 1.36
N LEU A 67 9.47 2.62 2.48
CA LEU A 67 9.77 1.19 2.51
C LEU A 67 8.46 0.40 2.50
N ARG A 68 8.28 -0.45 1.48
CA ARG A 68 7.10 -1.31 1.37
C ARG A 68 7.28 -2.56 2.26
N PRO A 69 6.32 -2.91 3.13
CA PRO A 69 6.42 -4.10 3.98
C PRO A 69 6.15 -5.36 3.14
N TYR A 70 7.14 -5.77 2.36
CA TYR A 70 7.10 -6.94 1.50
C TYR A 70 7.36 -8.23 2.29
N ARG A 71 6.76 -9.34 1.83
CA ARG A 71 7.01 -10.70 2.33
C ARG A 71 7.05 -11.65 1.13
N ASN A 72 8.02 -12.56 1.10
CA ASN A 72 8.21 -13.52 0.00
C ASN A 72 6.97 -14.38 -0.26
N ASP A 73 6.30 -14.83 0.80
CA ASP A 73 5.10 -15.66 0.70
C ASP A 73 3.80 -14.84 0.55
N GLY A 74 3.93 -13.54 0.22
CA GLY A 74 2.79 -12.61 0.15
C GLY A 74 2.21 -12.26 1.52
N VAL A 75 0.98 -11.75 1.53
CA VAL A 75 0.27 -11.33 2.74
C VAL A 75 0.14 -12.51 3.72
N ARG A 76 0.53 -12.30 4.98
CA ARG A 76 0.21 -13.20 6.09
C ARG A 76 -1.07 -12.72 6.75
N LEU A 77 -2.15 -13.49 6.55
CA LEU A 77 -3.43 -13.29 7.22
C LEU A 77 -3.91 -14.62 7.81
N GLU A 78 -3.61 -14.84 9.08
CA GLU A 78 -3.91 -16.09 9.77
C GLU A 78 -3.91 -15.91 11.29
N HIS A 79 -4.57 -16.82 11.99
CA HIS A 79 -4.53 -16.93 13.45
C HIS A 79 -3.41 -17.88 13.89
N GLU A 80 -2.69 -17.48 14.93
CA GLU A 80 -1.69 -18.29 15.61
C GLU A 80 -1.86 -18.14 17.13
N ARG A 81 -1.82 -19.25 17.85
CA ARG A 81 -1.75 -19.22 19.31
C ARG A 81 -0.30 -19.30 19.74
N ILE A 82 0.24 -18.19 20.24
CA ILE A 82 1.64 -18.08 20.64
C ILE A 82 1.84 -18.45 22.12
N MET A 83 3.09 -18.38 22.59
CA MET A 83 3.50 -18.70 23.97
C MET A 83 2.56 -18.06 24.99
N ASP A 84 2.24 -18.82 26.04
CA ASP A 84 1.26 -18.50 27.09
C ASP A 84 -0.21 -18.48 26.65
N GLY A 85 -0.50 -19.07 25.48
CA GLY A 85 -1.87 -19.29 25.02
C GLY A 85 -2.55 -18.01 24.51
N ILE A 86 -1.76 -17.00 24.15
CA ILE A 86 -2.22 -15.73 23.60
C ILE A 86 -2.59 -15.92 22.12
N ASP A 87 -3.79 -15.50 21.75
CA ASP A 87 -4.24 -15.49 20.36
C ASP A 87 -3.67 -14.28 19.61
N VAL A 88 -2.98 -14.53 18.49
CA VAL A 88 -2.44 -13.51 17.60
C VAL A 88 -3.05 -13.68 16.22
N ILE A 89 -3.53 -12.58 15.64
CA ILE A 89 -3.98 -12.55 14.26
C ILE A 89 -2.96 -11.74 13.47
N HIS A 90 -2.25 -12.41 12.57
CA HIS A 90 -1.29 -11.77 11.68
C HIS A 90 -2.05 -11.10 10.54
N CYS A 91 -1.61 -9.90 10.14
CA CYS A 91 -2.14 -9.18 8.98
C CYS A 91 -1.06 -8.22 8.43
N TYR A 92 -0.02 -8.78 7.81
CA TYR A 92 1.13 -8.01 7.30
C TYR A 92 1.68 -8.58 5.99
N GLY A 93 2.66 -7.90 5.36
CA GLY A 93 3.29 -8.39 4.13
C GLY A 93 2.60 -7.91 2.84
N HIS A 94 1.92 -6.77 2.88
CA HIS A 94 1.11 -6.27 1.76
C HIS A 94 1.90 -5.63 0.61
N SER A 95 3.21 -5.42 0.75
CA SER A 95 4.04 -4.76 -0.27
C SER A 95 3.38 -3.46 -0.77
N GLY A 96 3.30 -3.24 -2.08
CA GLY A 96 2.64 -2.08 -2.70
C GLY A 96 1.11 -2.14 -2.78
N ALA A 97 0.47 -3.22 -2.31
CA ALA A 97 -0.98 -3.44 -2.42
C ALA A 97 -1.76 -3.18 -1.12
N GLY A 98 -1.11 -2.64 -0.08
CA GLY A 98 -1.72 -2.47 1.25
C GLY A 98 -3.02 -1.68 1.25
N VAL A 99 -3.08 -0.56 0.54
CA VAL A 99 -4.30 0.26 0.45
C VAL A 99 -5.41 -0.50 -0.28
N THR A 100 -5.09 -1.09 -1.44
CA THR A 100 -6.05 -1.85 -2.26
C THR A 100 -6.66 -3.03 -1.51
N LEU A 101 -5.88 -3.73 -0.68
CA LEU A 101 -6.30 -4.92 0.05
C LEU A 101 -6.89 -4.64 1.44
N SER A 102 -6.71 -3.41 1.96
CA SER A 102 -7.00 -3.05 3.35
C SER A 102 -8.37 -3.51 3.85
N TRP A 103 -9.45 -3.18 3.13
CA TRP A 103 -10.82 -3.53 3.54
C TRP A 103 -11.08 -5.04 3.53
N GLY A 104 -10.56 -5.77 2.54
CA GLY A 104 -10.69 -7.22 2.48
C GLY A 104 -9.96 -7.89 3.65
N CYS A 105 -8.71 -7.49 3.89
CA CYS A 105 -7.93 -7.99 5.01
C CYS A 105 -8.57 -7.66 6.36
N ALA A 106 -9.07 -6.44 6.55
CA ALA A 106 -9.77 -6.06 7.78
C ALA A 106 -11.04 -6.90 8.02
N LYS A 107 -11.80 -7.18 6.96
CA LYS A 107 -12.97 -8.07 7.04
C LYS A 107 -12.57 -9.48 7.45
N ASP A 108 -11.54 -10.05 6.84
CA ASP A 108 -11.09 -11.42 7.14
C ASP A 108 -10.56 -11.52 8.59
N VAL A 109 -9.85 -10.49 9.07
CA VAL A 109 -9.45 -10.39 10.48
C VAL A 109 -10.66 -10.40 11.42
N VAL A 110 -11.71 -9.63 11.11
CA VAL A 110 -12.94 -9.61 11.92
C VAL A 110 -13.62 -10.98 11.92
N GLU A 111 -13.66 -11.69 10.80
CA GLU A 111 -14.21 -13.05 10.75
C GLU A 111 -13.42 -14.02 11.63
N ILE A 112 -12.08 -13.93 11.65
CA ILE A 112 -11.24 -14.72 12.57
C ILE A 112 -11.58 -14.37 14.03
N VAL A 113 -11.67 -13.08 14.39
CA VAL A 113 -12.01 -12.64 15.76
C VAL A 113 -13.33 -13.24 16.23
N LYS A 114 -14.36 -13.28 15.37
CA LYS A 114 -15.67 -13.87 15.69
C LYS A 114 -15.61 -15.37 16.00
N THR A 115 -14.60 -16.08 15.50
CA THR A 115 -14.40 -17.51 15.84
C THR A 115 -13.73 -17.70 17.21
N LEU A 116 -12.97 -16.71 17.66
CA LEU A 116 -12.19 -16.78 18.90
C LEU A 116 -12.93 -16.22 20.11
N LEU A 117 -13.74 -15.18 19.89
CA LEU A 117 -14.45 -14.47 20.95
C LEU A 117 -15.96 -14.47 20.66
N PRO A 118 -16.82 -14.69 21.67
CA PRO A 118 -18.27 -14.61 21.52
C PRO A 118 -18.72 -13.14 21.46
N ILE A 119 -18.23 -12.40 20.46
CA ILE A 119 -18.56 -10.99 20.24
C ILE A 119 -19.65 -10.93 19.18
N ASP A 120 -20.81 -10.43 19.56
CA ASP A 120 -21.81 -9.96 18.59
C ASP A 120 -21.36 -8.57 18.11
N VAL A 121 -20.56 -8.54 17.03
CA VAL A 121 -20.14 -7.28 16.40
C VAL A 121 -21.35 -6.72 15.64
N GLN A 122 -22.23 -6.03 16.36
CA GLN A 122 -23.30 -5.29 15.72
C GLN A 122 -22.70 -4.07 15.04
N ARG A 123 -22.92 -3.94 13.74
CA ARG A 123 -22.67 -2.68 13.04
C ARG A 123 -23.56 -1.63 13.73
N PRO A 124 -23.01 -0.50 14.21
CA PRO A 124 -23.83 0.57 14.76
C PRO A 124 -24.96 0.91 13.79
N SER A 125 -26.20 1.05 14.28
CA SER A 125 -27.34 1.45 13.45
C SER A 125 -27.10 2.81 12.78
N GLU A 126 -26.30 3.66 13.44
CA GLU A 126 -25.82 4.94 12.95
C GLU A 126 -24.31 5.03 13.18
N LEU A 127 -23.56 5.40 12.14
CA LEU A 127 -22.16 5.73 12.28
C LEU A 127 -22.04 7.12 12.94
N PRO A 128 -20.99 7.39 13.73
CA PRO A 128 -20.68 8.73 14.21
C PRO A 128 -20.71 9.76 13.08
N GLU A 129 -21.14 11.00 13.35
CA GLU A 129 -21.31 12.04 12.32
C GLU A 129 -20.07 12.25 11.43
N HIS A 130 -18.86 12.19 12.02
CA HIS A 130 -17.59 12.28 11.29
C HIS A 130 -17.33 11.09 10.35
N GLU A 131 -17.97 9.94 10.59
CA GLU A 131 -17.90 8.76 9.74
C GLU A 131 -19.04 8.69 8.70
N GLN A 132 -20.07 9.52 8.83
CA GLN A 132 -21.17 9.57 7.85
C GLN A 132 -20.71 10.14 6.51
N LEU A 133 -19.67 10.98 6.51
CA LEU A 133 -19.07 11.60 5.32
C LEU A 133 -18.47 10.56 4.35
N TRP A 134 -17.99 9.41 4.84
CA TRP A 134 -17.39 8.36 3.99
C TRP A 134 -18.42 7.61 3.15
N ARG A 135 -19.73 7.72 3.44
CA ARG A 135 -20.80 7.16 2.57
C ARG A 135 -21.10 7.99 1.34
N LEU A 136 -20.62 9.23 1.28
CA LEU A 136 -20.89 10.17 0.19
C LEU A 136 -19.84 10.14 -0.91
N VAL A 137 -18.80 9.30 -0.76
CA VAL A 137 -17.83 9.04 -1.81
C VAL A 137 -18.33 7.81 -2.59
N PRO A 138 -18.72 7.96 -3.87
CA PRO A 138 -19.34 6.89 -4.66
C PRO A 138 -18.47 5.65 -4.85
#